data_AF-A0A0Q7F487-F1
#
_entry.id   AF-A0A0Q7F487-F1
#
_cell.length_a   1.000
_cell.length_b   1.000
_cell.length_c   1.000
_cell.angle_alpha   90.00
_cell.angle_beta   90.00
_cell.angle_gamma   90.00
#
_symmetry.space_group_name_H-M   'P 1'
#
loop_
_entity.id
_entity.type
_entity.pdbx_description
1 polymer ?
#
loop_
_entity_poly.entity_id
_entity_poly.type
_entity_poly.pdbx_seq_one_letter_code
_entity_poly.pdbx_strand_id
1 'polypeptide(L)'
;MSATPLQVLTRPFAIEPVTNIMLPDGIFDNAIYGLRIAAHITNLSSSALTNVTVWLESVGDPGIVPVARTFYFASIPAGAAVQVMWDANFQHASPGKPLVSILARADGFTARRSIQQIFVSETRFDATSNTYTCTVQEGTLAVSGLKGHLPGKRWGQTGPDGKECICPPGGGPIVPTGLTMVWTPNPAFPGVHGELPFADPWWKILAIIIAIIAALVAIIAAALGAGKASFSVGGSVEETDPSVTCCSLDGAASGEPEYTVAGVASAIASVAIAVACSDAADPFWRGQEATPPAPGELTVGERVVAEWTMLEAPNAGVPYATDVSWTYQRFTTGATYSYSVTETQTNIHTAGAVDVEAPPQVQAFSPLWVRARFHREDGSLFHGTELYSFAIFQAPQGLNFVIPLTDDGLGFDPGANDGAYAGSLNLEQAYRILLKYGQTVYGMWRIFLFAQDVNLTKPGTPPEIAAQHIGGFFVASAIEITFDDTLPCPLKAQASIMVV
;
A
#
# COMPACT_ATOMS: atom_id res chain seq x y z
N MET A 1 21.00 -20.28 28.89
CA MET A 1 21.13 -19.22 27.86
C MET A 1 19.82 -18.45 27.84
N SER A 2 19.86 -17.12 27.87
CA SER A 2 18.68 -16.27 27.73
C SER A 2 18.16 -16.29 26.30
N ALA A 3 16.88 -15.97 26.12
CA ALA A 3 16.29 -15.80 24.79
C ALA A 3 16.92 -14.61 24.06
N THR A 4 17.01 -14.71 22.74
CA THR A 4 17.53 -13.64 21.87
C THR A 4 16.71 -12.37 22.08
N PRO A 5 17.31 -11.20 22.37
CA PRO A 5 16.58 -9.96 22.64
C PRO A 5 16.11 -9.26 21.33
N LEU A 6 15.55 -10.03 20.39
CA LEU A 6 14.92 -9.55 19.16
C LEU A 6 13.42 -9.80 19.22
N GLN A 7 12.62 -8.78 18.88
CA GLN A 7 11.17 -8.90 18.85
C GLN A 7 10.59 -8.18 17.64
N VAL A 8 9.49 -8.72 17.12
CA VAL A 8 8.57 -7.96 16.26
C VAL A 8 7.69 -7.12 17.18
N LEU A 9 7.80 -5.79 17.10
CA LEU A 9 7.05 -4.87 17.95
C LEU A 9 5.79 -4.31 17.28
N THR A 10 5.77 -4.28 15.96
CA THR A 10 4.67 -3.76 15.13
C THR A 10 3.97 -4.90 14.42
N ARG A 11 2.74 -4.67 13.98
CA ARG A 11 2.02 -5.67 13.17
C ARG A 11 2.79 -5.93 11.86
N PRO A 12 2.93 -7.19 11.41
CA PRO A 12 3.35 -7.48 10.05
C PRO A 12 2.37 -6.91 9.04
N PHE A 13 2.85 -6.49 7.89
CA PHE A 13 2.03 -5.83 6.87
C PHE A 13 2.21 -6.49 5.50
N ALA A 14 1.19 -6.37 4.66
CA ALA A 14 1.17 -6.90 3.31
C ALA A 14 1.86 -5.94 2.35
N ILE A 15 2.76 -6.46 1.51
CA ILE A 15 3.30 -5.74 0.35
C ILE A 15 2.88 -6.48 -0.92
N GLU A 16 2.35 -5.72 -1.88
CA GLU A 16 2.03 -6.21 -3.22
C GLU A 16 3.34 -6.30 -4.04
N PRO A 17 3.79 -7.50 -4.46
CA PRO A 17 5.14 -7.68 -5.01
C PRO A 17 5.41 -6.96 -6.34
N VAL A 18 4.38 -6.73 -7.17
CA VAL A 18 4.52 -6.07 -8.48
C VAL A 18 4.87 -4.61 -8.27
N THR A 19 4.01 -3.88 -7.58
CA THR A 19 4.14 -2.43 -7.34
C THR A 19 4.94 -2.09 -6.10
N ASN A 20 5.33 -3.09 -5.31
CA ASN A 20 6.04 -2.95 -4.05
C ASN A 20 5.34 -2.02 -3.04
N ILE A 21 4.02 -1.85 -3.17
CA ILE A 21 3.19 -0.99 -2.32
C ILE A 21 2.73 -1.78 -1.10
N MET A 22 2.84 -1.18 0.08
CA MET A 22 2.20 -1.70 1.28
C MET A 22 0.69 -1.50 1.19
N LEU A 23 -0.09 -2.57 1.41
CA LEU A 23 -1.55 -2.44 1.46
C LEU A 23 -1.95 -1.65 2.72
N PRO A 24 -2.99 -0.78 2.63
CA PRO A 24 -3.46 0.01 3.75
C PRO A 24 -3.74 -0.83 4.99
N ASP A 25 -3.29 -0.31 6.13
CA ASP A 25 -3.33 -0.92 7.45
C ASP A 25 -2.65 -2.30 7.56
N GLY A 26 -1.87 -2.67 6.54
CA GLY A 26 -1.18 -3.96 6.48
C GLY A 26 -2.11 -5.16 6.29
N ILE A 27 -3.35 -4.94 5.84
CA ILE A 27 -4.32 -6.02 5.57
C ILE A 27 -3.86 -6.85 4.36
N PHE A 28 -3.95 -8.16 4.48
CA PHE A 28 -3.67 -9.12 3.42
C PHE A 28 -4.97 -9.49 2.72
N ASP A 29 -5.11 -9.21 1.42
CA ASP A 29 -6.31 -9.60 0.68
C ASP A 29 -6.05 -10.76 -0.28
N ASN A 30 -6.87 -11.80 -0.17
CA ASN A 30 -6.69 -13.02 -0.97
C ASN A 30 -7.07 -12.89 -2.46
N ALA A 31 -7.57 -11.73 -2.91
CA ALA A 31 -7.70 -11.43 -4.34
C ALA A 31 -6.34 -11.22 -5.00
N ILE A 32 -5.32 -10.83 -4.21
CA ILE A 32 -3.93 -10.78 -4.64
C ILE A 32 -3.26 -12.05 -4.15
N TYR A 33 -3.13 -13.04 -5.04
CA TYR A 33 -2.65 -14.36 -4.64
C TYR A 33 -1.22 -14.33 -4.10
N GLY A 34 -0.33 -13.54 -4.71
CA GLY A 34 1.04 -13.37 -4.23
C GLY A 34 1.18 -12.10 -3.41
N LEU A 35 1.39 -12.22 -2.11
CA LEU A 35 1.70 -11.09 -1.23
C LEU A 35 2.97 -11.37 -0.44
N ARG A 36 3.67 -10.31 -0.03
CA ARG A 36 4.78 -10.41 0.92
C ARG A 36 4.29 -10.12 2.32
N ILE A 37 4.61 -11.02 3.25
CA ILE A 37 4.51 -10.78 4.69
C ILE A 37 5.78 -10.04 5.11
N ALA A 38 5.67 -8.75 5.39
CA ALA A 38 6.76 -7.91 5.85
C ALA A 38 6.68 -7.64 7.35
N ALA A 39 7.82 -7.61 8.03
CA ALA A 39 7.89 -7.27 9.46
C ALA A 39 9.18 -6.54 9.80
N HIS A 40 9.10 -5.64 10.79
CA HIS A 40 10.25 -5.04 11.43
C HIS A 40 10.63 -5.81 12.68
N ILE A 41 11.92 -6.16 12.83
CA ILE A 41 12.44 -6.88 13.99
C ILE A 41 13.47 -5.99 14.69
N THR A 42 13.18 -5.66 15.95
CA THR A 42 13.95 -4.71 16.73
C THR A 42 14.88 -5.41 17.71
N ASN A 43 16.16 -5.01 17.71
CA ASN A 43 17.12 -5.38 18.75
C ASN A 43 16.87 -4.54 20.00
N LEU A 44 16.37 -5.19 21.05
CA LEU A 44 16.00 -4.53 22.31
C LEU A 44 17.15 -4.49 23.33
N SER A 45 18.32 -5.01 22.97
CA SER A 45 19.48 -4.96 23.86
C SER A 45 20.24 -3.64 23.73
N SER A 46 21.05 -3.33 24.73
CA SER A 46 21.96 -2.18 24.73
C SER A 46 23.26 -2.43 23.96
N SER A 47 23.39 -3.58 23.30
CA SER A 47 24.57 -4.00 22.55
C SER A 47 24.18 -4.49 21.16
N ALA A 48 25.13 -4.48 20.22
CA ALA A 48 24.92 -5.14 18.94
C ALA A 48 24.76 -6.65 19.12
N LEU A 49 23.83 -7.26 18.37
CA LEU A 49 23.72 -8.71 18.26
C LEU A 49 24.54 -9.19 17.07
N THR A 50 25.12 -10.39 17.14
CA THR A 50 25.96 -10.95 16.08
C THR A 50 25.40 -12.28 15.58
N ASN A 51 25.68 -12.60 14.31
CA ASN A 51 25.22 -13.81 13.62
C ASN A 51 23.73 -14.06 13.83
N VAL A 52 22.94 -13.03 13.55
CA VAL A 52 21.49 -13.09 13.71
C VAL A 52 20.88 -13.86 12.55
N THR A 53 20.01 -14.81 12.87
CA THR A 53 19.21 -15.56 11.92
C THR A 53 17.73 -15.35 12.22
N VAL A 54 16.95 -15.02 11.20
CA VAL A 54 15.50 -14.80 11.30
C VAL A 54 14.78 -15.65 10.27
N TRP A 55 13.70 -16.33 10.66
CA TRP A 55 12.85 -17.10 9.76
C TRP A 55 11.40 -17.10 10.21
N LEU A 56 10.50 -17.31 9.25
CA LEU A 56 9.09 -17.59 9.50
C LEU A 56 8.95 -19.08 9.80
N GLU A 57 8.40 -19.42 10.97
CA GLU A 57 8.20 -20.80 11.41
C GLU A 57 6.87 -21.36 10.90
N SER A 58 5.80 -20.60 11.05
CA SER A 58 4.45 -21.05 10.68
C SER A 58 3.48 -19.90 10.54
N VAL A 59 2.42 -20.13 9.77
CA VAL A 59 1.21 -19.31 9.72
C VAL A 59 0.03 -20.16 10.18
N GLY A 60 -0.86 -19.57 10.99
CA GLY A 60 -1.98 -20.28 11.62
C GLY A 60 -3.11 -20.67 10.67
N ASP A 61 -3.15 -20.08 9.48
CA ASP A 61 -4.07 -20.45 8.41
C ASP A 61 -3.35 -21.36 7.39
N PRO A 62 -3.80 -22.61 7.19
CA PRO A 62 -3.22 -23.52 6.21
C PRO A 62 -3.41 -23.09 4.75
N GLY A 63 -4.34 -22.15 4.48
CA GLY A 63 -4.53 -21.53 3.17
C GLY A 63 -3.46 -20.52 2.79
N ILE A 64 -2.61 -20.10 3.74
CA ILE A 64 -1.47 -19.22 3.50
C ILE A 64 -0.21 -20.08 3.38
N VAL A 65 0.41 -20.05 2.20
CA VAL A 65 1.58 -20.85 1.88
C VAL A 65 2.81 -19.94 1.71
N PRO A 66 3.59 -19.69 2.78
CA PRO A 66 4.81 -18.90 2.68
C PRO A 66 5.93 -19.66 1.97
N VAL A 67 6.72 -18.92 1.20
CA VAL A 67 7.99 -19.39 0.65
C VAL A 67 9.02 -19.36 1.78
N ALA A 68 9.56 -20.53 2.12
CA ALA A 68 10.56 -20.64 3.16
C ALA A 68 11.80 -19.79 2.81
N ARG A 69 12.08 -18.80 3.65
CA ARG A 69 13.25 -17.93 3.53
C ARG A 69 13.81 -17.63 4.90
N THR A 70 15.13 -17.70 4.99
CA THR A 70 15.89 -17.36 6.20
C THR A 70 16.76 -16.15 5.91
N PHE A 71 16.69 -15.16 6.78
CA PHE A 71 17.49 -13.95 6.74
C PHE A 71 18.68 -14.07 7.68
N TYR A 72 19.84 -13.63 7.21
CA TYR A 72 21.08 -13.67 7.96
C TYR A 72 21.66 -12.27 8.05
N PHE A 73 21.96 -11.84 9.27
CA PHE A 73 22.61 -10.56 9.53
C PHE A 73 23.91 -10.84 10.32
N ALA A 74 25.04 -10.35 9.80
CA ALA A 74 26.32 -10.48 10.49
C ALA A 74 26.27 -9.79 11.86
N SER A 75 25.63 -8.62 11.90
CA SER A 75 25.31 -7.93 13.14
C SER A 75 24.05 -7.07 12.98
N ILE A 76 23.34 -6.83 14.08
CA ILE A 76 22.26 -5.84 14.18
C ILE A 76 22.61 -4.88 15.33
N PRO A 77 22.76 -3.57 15.08
CA PRO A 77 23.10 -2.59 16.12
C PRO A 77 22.09 -2.57 17.28
N ALA A 78 22.52 -2.02 18.42
CA ALA A 78 21.63 -1.83 19.57
C ALA A 78 20.48 -0.88 19.18
N GLY A 79 19.23 -1.25 19.51
CA GLY A 79 18.05 -0.44 19.17
C GLY A 79 17.62 -0.44 17.71
N ALA A 80 18.41 -1.02 16.79
CA ALA A 80 18.07 -1.07 15.37
C ALA A 80 16.88 -1.98 15.08
N ALA A 81 16.10 -1.63 14.05
CA ALA A 81 15.02 -2.46 13.53
C ALA A 81 15.28 -2.82 12.07
N VAL A 82 15.46 -4.11 11.78
CA VAL A 82 15.67 -4.60 10.42
C VAL A 82 14.35 -5.04 9.80
N GLN A 83 14.17 -4.80 8.50
CA GLN A 83 13.03 -5.28 7.74
C GLN A 83 13.29 -6.68 7.15
N VAL A 84 12.32 -7.57 7.28
CA VAL A 84 12.33 -8.91 6.68
C VAL A 84 11.02 -9.16 5.95
N MET A 85 11.06 -9.91 4.84
CA MET A 85 9.92 -10.08 3.92
C MET A 85 9.83 -11.50 3.36
N TRP A 86 8.72 -12.19 3.60
CA TRP A 86 8.47 -13.52 3.03
C TRP A 86 7.39 -13.44 1.96
N ASP A 87 7.70 -13.86 0.73
CA ASP A 87 6.68 -14.08 -0.29
C ASP A 87 5.76 -15.23 0.18
N ALA A 88 4.46 -15.10 -0.02
CA ALA A 88 3.48 -16.09 0.36
C ALA A 88 2.30 -16.11 -0.62
N ASN A 89 1.72 -17.29 -0.80
CA ASN A 89 0.49 -17.47 -1.57
C ASN A 89 -0.72 -17.43 -0.63
N PHE A 90 -1.64 -16.51 -0.91
CA PHE A 90 -2.88 -16.26 -0.17
C PHE A 90 -4.13 -16.77 -0.90
N GLN A 91 -4.02 -17.40 -2.08
CA GLN A 91 -5.15 -17.81 -2.92
C GLN A 91 -6.24 -18.61 -2.19
N HIS A 92 -5.86 -19.38 -1.16
CA HIS A 92 -6.76 -20.20 -0.36
C HIS A 92 -6.89 -19.74 1.10
N ALA A 93 -6.36 -18.55 1.42
CA ALA A 93 -6.44 -17.98 2.75
C ALA A 93 -7.90 -17.64 3.09
N SER A 94 -8.28 -17.93 4.32
CA SER A 94 -9.62 -17.66 4.86
C SER A 94 -9.66 -16.27 5.51
N PRO A 95 -10.76 -15.51 5.35
CA PRO A 95 -10.93 -14.26 6.07
C PRO A 95 -10.81 -14.43 7.58
N GLY A 96 -10.04 -13.57 8.24
CA GLY A 96 -9.89 -13.62 9.69
C GLY A 96 -8.59 -13.03 10.21
N LYS A 97 -8.22 -13.48 11.42
CA LYS A 97 -7.11 -12.95 12.22
C LYS A 97 -6.03 -14.01 12.49
N PRO A 98 -5.43 -14.65 11.47
CA PRO A 98 -4.47 -15.72 11.72
C PRO A 98 -3.19 -15.20 12.41
N LEU A 99 -2.55 -16.09 13.15
CA LEU A 99 -1.29 -15.82 13.82
C LEU A 99 -0.11 -16.22 12.95
N VAL A 100 0.94 -15.40 12.90
CA VAL A 100 2.23 -15.71 12.29
C VAL A 100 3.29 -15.87 13.37
N SER A 101 4.11 -16.90 13.24
CA SER A 101 5.21 -17.20 14.16
C SER A 101 6.55 -16.90 13.49
N ILE A 102 7.26 -15.90 13.99
CA ILE A 102 8.58 -15.50 13.51
C ILE A 102 9.60 -15.85 14.59
N LEU A 103 10.67 -16.57 14.22
CA LEU A 103 11.78 -16.85 15.11
C LEU A 103 13.02 -16.05 14.75
N ALA A 104 13.73 -15.63 15.79
CA ALA A 104 15.04 -15.01 15.70
C ALA A 104 16.02 -15.69 16.65
N ARG A 105 17.26 -15.85 16.21
CA ARG A 105 18.37 -16.38 17.01
C ARG A 105 19.61 -15.52 16.79
N ALA A 106 20.38 -15.25 17.85
CA ALA A 106 21.69 -14.63 17.79
C ALA A 106 22.73 -15.47 18.56
N ASP A 107 24.01 -15.18 18.37
CA ASP A 107 25.09 -15.86 19.10
C ASP A 107 25.00 -15.65 20.61
N GLY A 108 25.23 -16.72 21.37
CA GLY A 108 25.15 -16.70 22.84
C GLY A 108 23.72 -16.74 23.41
N PHE A 109 22.69 -16.74 22.56
CA PHE A 109 21.28 -16.76 22.96
C PHE A 109 20.53 -17.98 22.41
N THR A 110 19.43 -18.35 23.09
CA THR A 110 18.44 -19.28 22.52
C THR A 110 17.53 -18.54 21.55
N ALA A 111 16.92 -19.29 20.62
CA ALA A 111 15.94 -18.71 19.71
C ALA A 111 14.75 -18.12 20.48
N ARG A 112 14.25 -16.98 20.00
CA ARG A 112 13.05 -16.32 20.52
C ARG A 112 11.97 -16.34 19.46
N ARG A 113 10.75 -16.69 19.88
CA ARG A 113 9.54 -16.62 19.06
C ARG A 113 8.82 -15.30 19.29
N SER A 114 8.41 -14.65 18.21
CA SER A 114 7.45 -13.55 18.19
C SER A 114 6.19 -14.04 17.48
N ILE A 115 5.06 -14.04 18.18
CA ILE A 115 3.76 -14.40 17.60
C ILE A 115 3.01 -13.11 17.34
N GLN A 116 2.63 -12.88 16.09
CA GLN A 116 1.91 -11.69 15.67
C GLN A 116 0.61 -12.07 14.99
N GLN A 117 -0.39 -11.21 15.10
CA GLN A 117 -1.65 -11.36 14.37
C GLN A 117 -1.55 -10.59 13.05
N ILE A 118 -1.99 -11.20 11.95
CA ILE A 118 -2.22 -10.52 10.67
C ILE A 118 -3.72 -10.54 10.36
N PHE A 119 -4.14 -9.65 9.47
CA PHE A 119 -5.53 -9.56 9.04
C PHE A 119 -5.67 -10.03 7.61
N VAL A 120 -6.60 -10.94 7.38
CA VAL A 120 -6.85 -11.49 6.06
C VAL A 120 -8.28 -11.16 5.65
N SER A 121 -8.43 -10.47 4.53
CA SER A 121 -9.71 -10.23 3.87
C SER A 121 -9.85 -11.05 2.59
N GLU A 122 -11.09 -11.24 2.15
CA GLU A 122 -11.40 -11.85 0.87
C GLU A 122 -12.16 -10.89 -0.02
N THR A 123 -11.54 -10.42 -1.10
CA THR A 123 -12.22 -9.62 -2.11
C THR A 123 -12.61 -10.46 -3.32
N ARG A 124 -13.86 -10.33 -3.77
CA ARG A 124 -14.40 -10.94 -4.99
C ARG A 124 -15.11 -9.89 -5.83
N PHE A 125 -15.17 -10.10 -7.14
CA PHE A 125 -15.90 -9.25 -8.07
C PHE A 125 -17.01 -10.03 -8.76
N ASP A 126 -18.24 -9.52 -8.72
CA ASP A 126 -19.36 -10.02 -9.51
C ASP A 126 -19.62 -9.09 -10.70
N ALA A 127 -19.33 -9.60 -11.89
CA ALA A 127 -19.52 -8.88 -13.15
C ALA A 127 -21.01 -8.62 -13.48
N THR A 128 -21.94 -9.42 -12.93
CA THR A 128 -23.38 -9.31 -13.22
C THR A 128 -23.97 -8.10 -12.53
N SER A 129 -23.66 -7.95 -11.23
CA SER A 129 -24.12 -6.83 -10.40
C SER A 129 -23.16 -5.65 -10.40
N ASN A 130 -22.00 -5.80 -11.04
CA ASN A 130 -20.90 -4.86 -11.00
C ASN A 130 -20.53 -4.43 -9.57
N THR A 131 -20.30 -5.42 -8.72
CA THR A 131 -20.09 -5.20 -7.29
C THR A 131 -18.86 -5.96 -6.82
N TYR A 132 -18.01 -5.28 -6.07
CA TYR A 132 -16.96 -5.90 -5.29
C TYR A 132 -17.50 -6.25 -3.91
N THR A 133 -17.10 -7.41 -3.38
CA THR A 133 -17.43 -7.82 -2.02
C THR A 133 -16.14 -8.15 -1.29
N CYS A 134 -15.85 -7.45 -0.21
CA CYS A 134 -14.76 -7.75 0.72
C CYS A 134 -15.34 -8.38 1.98
N THR A 135 -14.99 -9.64 2.23
CA THR A 135 -15.43 -10.40 3.40
C THR A 135 -14.32 -10.41 4.46
N VAL A 136 -14.72 -10.13 5.69
CA VAL A 136 -13.90 -10.23 6.91
C VAL A 136 -14.65 -11.08 7.95
N GLN A 137 -14.05 -11.33 9.12
CA GLN A 137 -14.68 -12.15 10.14
C GLN A 137 -15.99 -11.52 10.66
N GLU A 138 -16.02 -10.19 10.78
CA GLU A 138 -17.13 -9.42 11.34
C GLU A 138 -18.29 -9.18 10.36
N GLY A 139 -18.12 -9.51 9.08
CA GLY A 139 -19.15 -9.30 8.05
C GLY A 139 -18.61 -9.11 6.65
N THR A 140 -19.45 -8.59 5.76
CA THR A 140 -19.11 -8.35 4.36
C THR A 140 -19.41 -6.91 3.97
N LEU A 141 -18.42 -6.24 3.38
CA LEU A 141 -18.56 -4.93 2.75
C LEU A 141 -18.71 -5.11 1.24
N ALA A 142 -19.86 -4.73 0.69
CA ALA A 142 -20.06 -4.64 -0.75
C ALA A 142 -19.81 -3.21 -1.23
N VAL A 143 -19.04 -3.03 -2.30
CA VAL A 143 -18.76 -1.75 -2.94
C VAL A 143 -19.21 -1.78 -4.39
N SER A 144 -20.02 -0.81 -4.78
CA SER A 144 -20.56 -0.65 -6.13
C SER A 144 -20.71 0.83 -6.49
N GLY A 145 -21.13 1.11 -7.73
CA GLY A 145 -21.36 2.50 -8.17
C GLY A 145 -20.11 3.38 -8.09
N LEU A 146 -18.93 2.78 -8.29
CA LEU A 146 -17.66 3.50 -8.32
C LEU A 146 -17.70 4.54 -9.45
N LYS A 147 -17.48 5.80 -9.11
CA LYS A 147 -17.28 6.93 -10.00
C LYS A 147 -15.83 7.38 -9.88
N GLY A 148 -15.26 7.94 -10.93
CA GLY A 148 -13.92 8.50 -10.84
C GLY A 148 -13.50 9.32 -12.05
N HIS A 149 -12.46 10.11 -11.85
CA HIS A 149 -11.72 10.72 -12.95
C HIS A 149 -10.81 9.69 -13.59
N LEU A 150 -11.00 9.50 -14.89
CA LEU A 150 -10.13 8.65 -15.71
C LEU A 150 -8.86 9.39 -16.08
N PRO A 151 -7.77 8.66 -16.34
CA PRO A 151 -6.52 9.26 -16.81
C PRO A 151 -6.72 9.98 -18.15
N GLY A 152 -6.08 11.15 -18.29
CA GLY A 152 -6.11 11.94 -19.52
C GLY A 152 -5.50 11.22 -20.73
N LYS A 153 -5.87 11.66 -21.94
CA LYS A 153 -5.52 11.03 -23.23
C LYS A 153 -4.00 10.91 -23.51
N ARG A 154 -3.15 11.63 -22.78
CA ARG A 154 -1.70 11.70 -22.99
C ARG A 154 -0.87 10.89 -22.00
N TRP A 155 -1.52 10.14 -21.11
CA TRP A 155 -0.82 9.20 -20.25
C TRP A 155 0.08 8.28 -21.09
N GLY A 156 1.39 8.35 -20.82
CA GLY A 156 2.49 7.67 -21.53
C GLY A 156 2.52 7.76 -23.05
N GLN A 157 2.16 8.93 -23.58
CA GLN A 157 2.68 9.37 -24.88
C GLN A 157 4.10 9.92 -24.73
N THR A 158 4.96 9.66 -25.71
CA THR A 158 6.29 10.26 -25.78
C THR A 158 6.17 11.78 -25.92
N GLY A 159 6.82 12.53 -25.03
CA GLY A 159 6.91 13.98 -25.14
C GLY A 159 7.64 14.43 -26.42
N PRO A 160 7.56 15.74 -26.78
CA PRO A 160 8.23 16.32 -27.96
C PRO A 160 9.74 16.05 -28.03
N ASP A 161 10.35 15.78 -26.87
CA ASP A 161 11.78 15.60 -26.70
C ASP A 161 12.23 14.14 -26.89
N GLY A 162 11.30 13.25 -27.25
CA GLY A 162 11.57 11.82 -27.49
C GLY A 162 11.99 11.04 -26.24
N LYS A 163 11.88 11.64 -25.05
CA LYS A 163 12.29 11.06 -23.77
C LYS A 163 11.07 10.80 -22.87
N GLU A 164 10.72 9.52 -22.82
CA GLU A 164 9.98 8.74 -21.81
C GLU A 164 8.65 9.26 -21.20
N CYS A 165 7.61 8.44 -21.36
CA CYS A 165 6.88 7.81 -20.26
C CYS A 165 6.21 6.54 -20.82
N ILE A 166 6.63 5.34 -20.40
CA ILE A 166 6.12 4.05 -20.92
C ILE A 166 4.91 3.64 -20.05
N CYS A 167 3.76 4.21 -20.32
CA CYS A 167 2.51 3.67 -19.81
C CYS A 167 1.46 3.83 -20.91
N PRO A 168 0.82 2.76 -21.39
CA PRO A 168 -0.06 2.88 -22.54
C PRO A 168 -1.18 3.91 -22.29
N PRO A 169 -1.60 4.67 -23.32
CA PRO A 169 -2.73 5.58 -23.23
C PRO A 169 -3.96 4.85 -22.67
N GLY A 170 -4.53 5.36 -21.56
CA GLY A 170 -5.68 4.76 -20.87
C GLY A 170 -5.35 3.90 -19.65
N GLY A 171 -4.07 3.72 -19.29
CA GLY A 171 -3.62 2.89 -18.16
C GLY A 171 -3.22 3.63 -16.88
N GLY A 172 -3.72 4.85 -16.65
CA GLY A 172 -3.44 5.62 -15.42
C GLY A 172 -4.39 5.36 -14.24
N PRO A 173 -4.17 6.03 -13.08
CA PRO A 173 -4.96 5.89 -11.90
C PRO A 173 -6.33 6.41 -12.20
N ILE A 174 -7.27 5.69 -11.62
CA ILE A 174 -8.63 6.13 -11.53
C ILE A 174 -8.71 6.82 -10.18
N VAL A 175 -8.97 8.13 -10.19
CA VAL A 175 -9.19 8.88 -8.96
C VAL A 175 -10.66 8.75 -8.61
N PRO A 176 -11.02 7.98 -7.58
CA PRO A 176 -12.42 7.77 -7.23
C PRO A 176 -13.05 9.11 -6.78
N THR A 177 -14.28 9.34 -7.19
CA THR A 177 -15.11 10.52 -6.86
C THR A 177 -16.48 10.15 -6.30
N GLY A 178 -16.77 8.86 -6.19
CA GLY A 178 -18.00 8.39 -5.59
C GLY A 178 -18.03 6.88 -5.52
N LEU A 179 -18.78 6.36 -4.56
CA LEU A 179 -19.01 4.94 -4.37
C LEU A 179 -20.23 4.71 -3.48
N THR A 180 -20.79 3.50 -3.59
CA THR A 180 -21.79 2.97 -2.66
C THR A 180 -21.16 1.83 -1.88
N MET A 181 -21.21 1.91 -0.55
CA MET A 181 -20.81 0.86 0.37
C MET A 181 -22.04 0.27 1.03
N VAL A 182 -22.12 -1.05 1.14
CA VAL A 182 -23.14 -1.76 1.90
C VAL A 182 -22.44 -2.72 2.84
N TRP A 183 -22.54 -2.45 4.15
CA TRP A 183 -22.02 -3.32 5.20
C TRP A 183 -23.13 -4.26 5.67
N THR A 184 -22.81 -5.56 5.70
CA THR A 184 -23.68 -6.60 6.26
C THR A 184 -22.95 -7.27 7.43
N PRO A 185 -23.28 -6.94 8.68
CA PRO A 185 -22.60 -7.48 9.86
C PRO A 185 -22.94 -8.97 10.05
N ASN A 186 -21.99 -9.73 10.61
CA ASN A 186 -22.18 -11.12 10.97
C ASN A 186 -21.63 -11.42 12.39
N PRO A 187 -22.50 -11.57 13.40
CA PRO A 187 -23.96 -11.52 13.35
C PRO A 187 -24.51 -10.07 13.32
N ALA A 188 -25.82 -9.93 13.15
CA ALA A 188 -26.52 -8.68 13.43
C ALA A 188 -26.29 -8.22 14.89
N PHE A 189 -26.16 -6.92 15.11
CA PHE A 189 -25.76 -6.38 16.43
C PHE A 189 -26.83 -5.44 17.03
N PRO A 190 -26.99 -5.44 18.37
CA PRO A 190 -27.83 -4.46 19.07
C PRO A 190 -27.08 -3.16 19.34
N GLY A 191 -27.81 -2.09 19.64
CA GLY A 191 -27.22 -0.83 20.10
C GLY A 191 -26.68 0.04 18.96
N VAL A 192 -25.94 1.09 19.33
CA VAL A 192 -25.51 2.13 18.38
C VAL A 192 -24.39 1.62 17.48
N HIS A 193 -23.39 0.93 18.03
CA HIS A 193 -22.19 0.52 17.32
C HIS A 193 -22.05 -1.00 17.25
N GLY A 194 -21.62 -1.47 16.08
CA GLY A 194 -21.19 -2.84 15.85
C GLY A 194 -19.67 -2.98 16.01
N GLU A 195 -19.16 -4.20 15.85
CA GLU A 195 -17.72 -4.43 15.83
C GLU A 195 -17.08 -3.81 14.56
N LEU A 196 -15.90 -3.21 14.74
CA LEU A 196 -15.07 -2.74 13.63
C LEU A 196 -14.47 -3.93 12.87
N PRO A 197 -14.20 -3.79 11.55
CA PRO A 197 -13.42 -4.77 10.80
C PRO A 197 -12.13 -5.10 11.52
N PHE A 198 -11.90 -6.39 11.75
CA PHE A 198 -10.78 -6.91 12.54
C PHE A 198 -10.58 -6.31 13.96
N ALA A 199 -11.55 -5.55 14.48
CA ALA A 199 -11.42 -4.65 15.63
C ALA A 199 -10.38 -3.52 15.44
N ASP A 200 -9.97 -3.26 14.20
CA ASP A 200 -8.98 -2.28 13.71
C ASP A 200 -8.73 -2.67 12.24
N PRO A 201 -9.03 -1.88 11.19
CA PRO A 201 -9.31 -0.44 11.13
C PRO A 201 -10.78 -0.09 10.77
N TRP A 202 -11.04 1.17 10.38
CA TRP A 202 -12.33 1.64 9.84
C TRP A 202 -12.77 0.90 8.56
N TRP A 203 -14.08 0.84 8.29
CA TRP A 203 -14.64 0.19 7.08
C TRP A 203 -14.16 0.83 5.78
N LYS A 204 -13.88 2.13 5.79
CA LYS A 204 -13.30 2.80 4.62
C LYS A 204 -11.98 2.18 4.16
N ILE A 205 -11.20 1.54 5.04
CA ILE A 205 -9.95 0.88 4.65
C ILE A 205 -10.23 -0.33 3.77
N LEU A 206 -11.28 -1.10 4.07
CA LEU A 206 -11.72 -2.18 3.18
C LEU A 206 -12.15 -1.63 1.81
N ALA A 207 -12.79 -0.47 1.76
CA ALA A 207 -13.14 0.19 0.50
C ALA A 207 -11.89 0.64 -0.29
N ILE A 208 -10.85 1.15 0.39
CA ILE A 208 -9.58 1.51 -0.25
C ILE A 208 -8.88 0.25 -0.78
N ILE A 209 -8.86 -0.84 -0.02
CA ILE A 209 -8.30 -2.13 -0.46
C ILE A 209 -9.00 -2.61 -1.72
N ILE A 210 -10.33 -2.57 -1.76
CA ILE A 210 -11.11 -2.88 -2.97
C ILE A 210 -10.68 -1.98 -4.14
N ALA A 211 -10.55 -0.67 -3.93
CA ALA A 211 -10.14 0.26 -5.00
C ALA A 211 -8.74 -0.04 -5.54
N ILE A 212 -7.78 -0.34 -4.65
CA ILE A 212 -6.42 -0.74 -5.02
C ILE A 212 -6.46 -2.05 -5.81
N ILE A 213 -7.19 -3.07 -5.33
CA ILE A 213 -7.33 -4.36 -6.02
C ILE A 213 -7.95 -4.16 -7.40
N ALA A 214 -9.01 -3.37 -7.51
CA ALA A 214 -9.65 -3.06 -8.78
C ALA A 214 -8.67 -2.44 -9.77
N ALA A 215 -7.84 -1.49 -9.32
CA ALA A 215 -6.81 -0.87 -10.14
C ALA A 215 -5.70 -1.87 -10.55
N LEU A 216 -5.20 -2.67 -9.60
CA LEU A 216 -4.16 -3.68 -9.87
C LEU A 216 -4.64 -4.75 -10.85
N VAL A 217 -5.87 -5.25 -10.69
CA VAL A 217 -6.47 -6.23 -11.61
C VAL A 217 -6.59 -5.64 -13.01
N ALA A 218 -6.99 -4.36 -13.14
CA ALA A 218 -7.05 -3.69 -14.44
C ALA A 218 -5.66 -3.60 -15.10
N ILE A 219 -4.62 -3.28 -14.33
CA ILE A 219 -3.23 -3.20 -14.81
C ILE A 219 -2.71 -4.60 -15.22
N ILE A 220 -2.89 -5.62 -14.38
CA ILE A 220 -2.43 -6.99 -14.63
C ILE A 220 -3.15 -7.60 -15.85
N ALA A 221 -4.45 -7.37 -16.00
CA ALA A 221 -5.22 -7.83 -17.15
C ALA A 221 -4.78 -7.15 -18.45
N ALA A 222 -4.40 -5.87 -18.40
CA ALA A 222 -3.79 -5.17 -19.53
C ALA A 222 -2.41 -5.75 -19.89
N ALA A 223 -1.61 -6.13 -18.90
CA ALA A 223 -0.26 -6.67 -19.07
C ALA A 223 -0.20 -8.08 -19.71
N LEU A 224 -1.16 -8.96 -19.37
CA LEU A 224 -1.11 -10.39 -19.73
C LEU A 224 -1.76 -10.77 -21.07
N GLY A 225 -2.31 -9.81 -21.83
CA GLY A 225 -2.80 -10.02 -23.21
C GLY A 225 -3.96 -11.02 -23.38
N ALA A 226 -4.46 -11.61 -22.29
CA ALA A 226 -5.49 -12.65 -22.31
C ALA A 226 -6.38 -12.53 -21.07
N GLY A 227 -7.40 -11.67 -21.12
CA GLY A 227 -8.42 -11.67 -20.10
C GLY A 227 -9.37 -10.50 -20.23
N LYS A 228 -10.66 -10.78 -20.46
CA LYS A 228 -11.73 -9.83 -20.18
C LYS A 228 -11.75 -9.57 -18.67
N ALA A 229 -10.93 -8.65 -18.18
CA ALA A 229 -11.18 -8.04 -16.88
C ALA A 229 -12.34 -7.06 -17.10
N SER A 230 -13.53 -7.52 -16.75
CA SER A 230 -14.74 -6.71 -16.68
C SER A 230 -14.56 -5.70 -15.54
N PHE A 231 -13.81 -4.63 -15.81
CA PHE A 231 -14.06 -3.35 -15.18
C PHE A 231 -15.42 -2.92 -15.71
N SER A 232 -16.47 -3.20 -14.96
CA SER A 232 -17.67 -2.43 -15.12
C SER A 232 -17.47 -1.27 -14.14
N VAL A 233 -17.15 -0.09 -14.64
CA VAL A 233 -17.69 1.12 -14.00
C VAL A 233 -19.07 1.31 -14.63
N GLY A 234 -19.91 0.30 -14.39
CA GLY A 234 -21.28 0.21 -14.85
C GLY A 234 -22.16 1.00 -13.91
N GLY A 235 -22.21 2.28 -14.19
CA GLY A 235 -23.17 3.22 -13.66
C GLY A 235 -23.09 4.44 -14.54
N SER A 236 -23.57 4.32 -15.78
CA SER A 236 -23.66 5.42 -16.76
C SER A 236 -22.58 6.48 -16.57
N VAL A 237 -21.31 6.13 -16.84
CA VAL A 237 -20.45 7.17 -17.39
C VAL A 237 -21.17 7.60 -18.65
N GLU A 238 -21.37 8.90 -18.84
CA GLU A 238 -21.90 9.42 -20.09
C GLU A 238 -20.85 9.08 -21.17
N GLU A 239 -21.00 7.89 -21.74
CA GLU A 239 -20.19 7.30 -22.80
C GLU A 239 -20.58 7.98 -24.12
N THR A 240 -19.95 9.11 -24.43
CA THR A 240 -19.79 9.52 -25.81
C THR A 240 -18.40 9.09 -26.29
N ASP A 241 -18.39 7.96 -27.00
CA ASP A 241 -17.32 7.32 -27.80
C ASP A 241 -16.43 6.21 -27.17
N PRO A 242 -16.04 5.19 -27.97
CA PRO A 242 -16.18 3.79 -27.61
C PRO A 242 -14.87 3.00 -27.46
N SER A 243 -14.96 1.94 -26.64
CA SER A 243 -14.23 0.65 -26.68
C SER A 243 -12.69 0.65 -26.66
N VAL A 244 -12.17 0.09 -25.57
CA VAL A 244 -10.75 -0.21 -25.31
C VAL A 244 -10.25 -1.30 -26.26
N THR A 245 -9.17 -0.98 -27.00
CA THR A 245 -8.34 -1.95 -27.71
C THR A 245 -7.02 -2.12 -26.96
N CYS A 246 -6.76 -3.33 -26.46
CA CYS A 246 -5.61 -3.66 -25.61
C CYS A 246 -4.26 -3.62 -26.37
N CYS A 247 -3.17 -3.33 -25.64
CA CYS A 247 -1.78 -3.46 -26.10
C CYS A 247 -1.01 -4.47 -25.24
N SER A 248 -0.10 -5.22 -25.88
CA SER A 248 0.86 -6.15 -25.27
C SER A 248 2.11 -5.42 -24.75
N LEU A 249 2.65 -5.87 -23.63
CA LEU A 249 3.97 -5.48 -23.15
C LEU A 249 5.05 -6.19 -23.97
N ASP A 250 5.60 -5.53 -25.01
CA ASP A 250 6.92 -5.89 -25.51
C ASP A 250 7.95 -5.29 -24.56
N GLY A 251 8.54 -6.15 -23.73
CA GLY A 251 9.45 -5.76 -22.66
C GLY A 251 9.49 -6.73 -21.49
N ALA A 252 8.51 -7.66 -21.41
CA ALA A 252 8.34 -8.69 -20.37
C ALA A 252 9.65 -9.43 -20.10
N ALA A 253 10.37 -8.88 -19.15
CA ALA A 253 11.74 -9.22 -18.96
C ALA A 253 11.81 -10.45 -18.04
N SER A 254 11.37 -10.32 -16.80
CA SER A 254 11.93 -11.14 -15.73
C SER A 254 11.30 -12.51 -15.53
N GLY A 255 10.08 -12.78 -16.02
CA GLY A 255 9.30 -13.86 -15.38
C GLY A 255 8.96 -13.57 -13.91
N GLU A 256 9.22 -12.33 -13.49
CA GLU A 256 8.73 -11.68 -12.27
C GLU A 256 7.88 -10.50 -12.73
N PRO A 257 6.72 -10.23 -12.11
CA PRO A 257 5.82 -9.17 -12.56
C PRO A 257 6.49 -7.80 -12.43
N GLU A 258 6.50 -7.06 -13.54
CA GLU A 258 7.18 -5.77 -13.67
C GLU A 258 6.48 -4.68 -12.87
N TYR A 259 7.26 -3.88 -12.13
CA TYR A 259 6.77 -2.73 -11.39
C TYR A 259 6.08 -1.73 -12.30
N THR A 260 4.84 -1.34 -11.95
CA THR A 260 4.06 -0.37 -12.73
C THR A 260 3.88 0.94 -11.97
N VAL A 261 4.36 2.03 -12.58
CA VAL A 261 4.12 3.41 -12.11
C VAL A 261 2.61 3.69 -11.99
N ALA A 262 1.80 3.08 -12.86
CA ALA A 262 0.34 3.14 -12.82
C ALA A 262 -0.26 2.58 -11.52
N GLY A 263 0.28 1.47 -10.98
CA GLY A 263 -0.21 0.88 -9.74
C GLY A 263 0.03 1.80 -8.54
N VAL A 264 1.20 2.45 -8.52
CA VAL A 264 1.55 3.42 -7.48
C VAL A 264 0.69 4.67 -7.55
N ALA A 265 0.50 5.22 -8.75
CA ALA A 265 -0.42 6.33 -8.96
C ALA A 265 -1.83 5.95 -8.51
N SER A 266 -2.27 4.72 -8.76
CA SER A 266 -3.62 4.24 -8.38
C SER A 266 -3.79 4.11 -6.88
N ALA A 267 -2.75 3.65 -6.18
CA ALA A 267 -2.75 3.61 -4.72
C ALA A 267 -2.82 5.01 -4.12
N ILE A 268 -2.03 5.97 -4.64
CA ILE A 268 -2.08 7.39 -4.22
C ILE A 268 -3.48 7.96 -4.47
N ALA A 269 -4.03 7.73 -5.67
CA ALA A 269 -5.37 8.18 -6.02
C ALA A 269 -6.46 7.57 -5.11
N SER A 270 -6.29 6.33 -4.67
CA SER A 270 -7.24 5.66 -3.77
C SER A 270 -7.28 6.28 -2.37
N VAL A 271 -6.25 7.05 -1.96
CA VAL A 271 -6.26 7.84 -0.71
C VAL A 271 -7.34 8.95 -0.75
N ALA A 272 -7.83 9.34 -1.93
CA ALA A 272 -9.00 10.21 -2.03
C ALA A 272 -10.22 9.66 -1.27
N ILE A 273 -10.40 8.32 -1.23
CA ILE A 273 -11.45 7.68 -0.43
C ILE A 273 -11.20 7.90 1.06
N ALA A 274 -9.96 7.78 1.53
CA ALA A 274 -9.62 7.97 2.95
C ALA A 274 -10.03 9.36 3.44
N VAL A 275 -9.74 10.37 2.63
CA VAL A 275 -10.04 11.78 2.92
C VAL A 275 -11.53 12.07 2.80
N ALA A 276 -12.17 11.68 1.70
CA ALA A 276 -13.61 11.86 1.51
C ALA A 276 -14.42 11.17 2.61
N CYS A 277 -13.96 10.01 3.09
CA CYS A 277 -14.59 9.28 4.19
C CYS A 277 -14.11 9.74 5.59
N SER A 278 -13.17 10.69 5.70
CA SER A 278 -12.52 11.20 6.92
C SER A 278 -11.70 10.18 7.73
N ASP A 279 -10.53 10.58 8.22
CA ASP A 279 -9.59 9.78 9.03
C ASP A 279 -9.95 9.67 10.52
N ALA A 280 -10.73 10.61 11.06
CA ALA A 280 -11.15 10.57 12.47
C ALA A 280 -12.26 9.54 12.71
N ALA A 281 -13.32 9.57 11.90
CA ALA A 281 -14.40 8.60 11.93
C ALA A 281 -14.97 8.45 10.52
N ASP A 282 -15.20 7.21 10.10
CA ASP A 282 -15.72 6.97 8.77
C ASP A 282 -17.25 7.25 8.67
N PRO A 283 -17.83 7.24 7.46
CA PRO A 283 -19.25 7.56 7.29
C PRO A 283 -20.18 6.51 7.90
N PHE A 284 -19.74 5.26 8.07
CA PHE A 284 -20.52 4.27 8.79
C PHE A 284 -20.63 4.73 10.24
N TRP A 285 -19.51 4.89 10.94
CA TRP A 285 -19.50 5.27 12.36
C TRP A 285 -20.34 6.52 12.66
N ARG A 286 -20.17 7.57 11.85
CA ARG A 286 -20.95 8.82 11.97
C ARG A 286 -22.43 8.61 11.70
N GLY A 287 -22.77 7.79 10.70
CA GLY A 287 -24.14 7.37 10.44
C GLY A 287 -24.74 6.61 11.62
N GLN A 288 -23.96 5.73 12.25
CA GLN A 288 -24.38 4.96 13.42
C GLN A 288 -24.80 5.86 14.59
N GLU A 289 -23.98 6.86 14.91
CA GLU A 289 -24.26 7.86 15.96
C GLU A 289 -25.51 8.70 15.67
N ALA A 290 -25.70 9.08 14.40
CA ALA A 290 -26.84 9.89 13.96
C ALA A 290 -28.15 9.09 13.87
N THR A 291 -28.10 7.76 13.84
CA THR A 291 -29.28 6.89 13.74
C THR A 291 -29.29 5.78 14.81
N PRO A 292 -29.43 6.12 16.10
CA PRO A 292 -29.52 5.11 17.15
C PRO A 292 -30.79 4.24 16.97
N PRO A 293 -30.69 2.90 16.98
CA PRO A 293 -31.84 2.03 16.80
C PRO A 293 -32.73 2.02 18.06
N ALA A 294 -34.00 1.67 17.89
CA ALA A 294 -34.92 1.53 19.02
C ALA A 294 -34.52 0.34 19.93
N PRO A 295 -34.86 0.38 21.23
CA PRO A 295 -34.56 -0.73 22.14
C PRO A 295 -35.09 -2.08 21.62
N GLY A 296 -34.19 -3.07 21.51
CA GLY A 296 -34.51 -4.42 21.05
C GLY A 296 -34.42 -4.63 19.55
N GLU A 297 -34.17 -3.59 18.75
CA GLU A 297 -33.85 -3.74 17.34
C GLU A 297 -32.40 -4.19 17.14
N LEU A 298 -32.19 -5.07 16.16
CA LEU A 298 -30.85 -5.47 15.71
C LEU A 298 -30.54 -4.84 14.36
N THR A 299 -29.36 -4.25 14.21
CA THR A 299 -28.84 -3.77 12.93
C THR A 299 -28.45 -4.96 12.07
N VAL A 300 -29.11 -5.11 10.92
CA VAL A 300 -28.90 -6.21 9.97
C VAL A 300 -28.14 -5.79 8.71
N GLY A 301 -27.99 -4.48 8.50
CA GLY A 301 -27.21 -3.95 7.39
C GLY A 301 -27.14 -2.43 7.44
N GLU A 302 -26.14 -1.87 6.78
CA GLU A 302 -25.89 -0.45 6.71
C GLU A 302 -25.47 -0.09 5.28
N ARG A 303 -25.89 1.06 4.77
CA ARG A 303 -25.55 1.51 3.42
C ARG A 303 -25.10 2.96 3.47
N VAL A 304 -23.94 3.22 2.85
CA VAL A 304 -23.40 4.56 2.63
C VAL A 304 -23.34 4.79 1.13
N VAL A 305 -23.90 5.90 0.66
CA VAL A 305 -23.62 6.44 -0.68
C VAL A 305 -22.77 7.68 -0.45
N ALA A 306 -21.54 7.67 -0.94
CA ALA A 306 -20.62 8.80 -0.83
C ALA A 306 -20.30 9.33 -2.23
N GLU A 307 -20.38 10.64 -2.40
CA GLU A 307 -20.00 11.35 -3.61
C GLU A 307 -19.17 12.55 -3.20
N TRP A 308 -18.09 12.82 -3.91
CA TRP A 308 -17.23 13.94 -3.59
C TRP A 308 -16.66 14.60 -4.84
N THR A 309 -16.39 15.89 -4.70
CA THR A 309 -15.67 16.68 -5.68
C THR A 309 -14.27 16.95 -5.15
N MET A 310 -13.27 16.54 -5.92
CA MET A 310 -11.87 16.86 -5.62
C MET A 310 -11.64 18.32 -6.00
N LEU A 311 -11.27 19.15 -5.02
CA LEU A 311 -10.91 20.54 -5.27
C LEU A 311 -9.48 20.64 -5.83
N GLU A 312 -8.63 19.69 -5.43
CA GLU A 312 -7.21 19.61 -5.77
C GLU A 312 -6.82 18.15 -6.06
N ALA A 313 -5.75 17.94 -6.82
CA ALA A 313 -5.27 16.59 -7.15
C ALA A 313 -4.65 15.91 -5.92
N PRO A 314 -4.94 14.61 -5.67
CA PRO A 314 -4.48 13.91 -4.47
C PRO A 314 -3.01 13.54 -4.60
N ASN A 315 -2.12 14.47 -4.23
CA ASN A 315 -0.67 14.25 -4.25
C ASN A 315 -0.17 13.74 -2.90
N ALA A 316 0.76 12.78 -2.93
CA ALA A 316 1.35 12.19 -1.74
C ALA A 316 2.04 13.24 -0.86
N GLY A 317 1.79 13.20 0.46
CA GLY A 317 2.39 14.13 1.41
C GLY A 317 1.90 15.59 1.32
N VAL A 318 1.00 15.91 0.39
CA VAL A 318 0.50 17.28 0.19
C VAL A 318 -0.94 17.37 0.72
N PRO A 319 -1.30 18.44 1.47
CA PRO A 319 -2.69 18.66 1.85
C PRO A 319 -3.53 18.91 0.60
N TYR A 320 -4.70 18.28 0.54
CA TYR A 320 -5.71 18.54 -0.48
C TYR A 320 -7.11 18.46 0.14
N ALA A 321 -8.02 19.29 -0.36
CA ALA A 321 -9.40 19.33 0.12
C ALA A 321 -10.39 18.63 -0.82
N THR A 322 -11.43 18.04 -0.22
CA THR A 322 -12.53 17.38 -0.94
C THR A 322 -13.87 17.81 -0.35
N ASP A 323 -14.79 18.22 -1.21
CA ASP A 323 -16.18 18.46 -0.81
C ASP A 323 -16.93 17.14 -0.94
N VAL A 324 -17.41 16.60 0.18
CA VAL A 324 -18.08 15.31 0.24
C VAL A 324 -19.53 15.47 0.66
N SER A 325 -20.40 14.75 -0.03
CA SER A 325 -21.76 14.48 0.37
C SER A 325 -21.94 13.00 0.57
N TRP A 326 -22.48 12.61 1.72
CA TRP A 326 -22.82 11.21 1.94
C TRP A 326 -24.20 11.04 2.54
N THR A 327 -24.84 9.94 2.15
CA THR A 327 -26.14 9.48 2.64
C THR A 327 -25.96 8.12 3.27
N TYR A 328 -26.33 8.01 4.54
CA TYR A 328 -26.28 6.79 5.32
C TYR A 328 -27.70 6.25 5.55
N GLN A 329 -27.85 4.94 5.46
CA GLN A 329 -29.06 4.20 5.80
C GLN A 329 -28.72 3.04 6.71
N ARG A 330 -29.46 2.89 7.81
CA ARG A 330 -29.37 1.75 8.72
C ARG A 330 -30.62 0.89 8.59
N PHE A 331 -30.44 -0.38 8.31
CA PHE A 331 -31.51 -1.37 8.26
C PHE A 331 -31.51 -2.16 9.57
N THR A 332 -32.62 -2.13 10.29
CA THR A 332 -32.81 -2.93 11.50
C THR A 332 -33.93 -3.95 11.32
N THR A 333 -34.10 -4.84 12.29
CA THR A 333 -35.23 -5.78 12.35
C THR A 333 -36.60 -5.10 12.49
N GLY A 334 -36.64 -3.81 12.87
CA GLY A 334 -37.88 -3.08 13.11
C GLY A 334 -38.14 -1.92 12.15
N ALA A 335 -37.09 -1.19 11.74
CA ALA A 335 -37.22 0.02 10.93
C ALA A 335 -36.00 0.25 10.02
N THR A 336 -36.09 1.28 9.19
CA THR A 336 -34.95 1.84 8.45
C THR A 336 -34.76 3.29 8.87
N TYR A 337 -33.53 3.64 9.23
CA TYR A 337 -33.14 5.00 9.59
C TYR A 337 -32.24 5.58 8.52
N SER A 338 -32.21 6.91 8.40
CA SER A 338 -31.38 7.60 7.41
C SER A 338 -30.78 8.87 7.96
N TYR A 339 -29.57 9.18 7.51
CA TYR A 339 -28.86 10.41 7.82
C TYR A 339 -28.12 10.89 6.58
N SER A 340 -27.92 12.20 6.42
CA SER A 340 -27.18 12.76 5.30
C SER A 340 -26.47 14.03 5.74
N VAL A 341 -25.27 14.24 5.23
CA VAL A 341 -24.47 15.42 5.52
C VAL A 341 -23.58 15.75 4.32
N THR A 342 -23.26 17.03 4.20
CA THR A 342 -22.29 17.55 3.25
C THR A 342 -21.28 18.38 4.03
N GLU A 343 -20.00 18.18 3.74
CA GLU A 343 -18.88 18.76 4.48
C GLU A 343 -17.63 18.82 3.59
N THR A 344 -16.67 19.63 3.99
CA THR A 344 -15.35 19.66 3.36
C THR A 344 -14.37 18.91 4.25
N GLN A 345 -13.68 17.93 3.67
CA GLN A 345 -12.62 17.17 4.33
C GLN A 345 -11.26 17.60 3.76
N THR A 346 -10.20 17.40 4.55
CA THR A 346 -8.83 17.69 4.11
C THR A 346 -7.94 16.51 4.48
N ASN A 347 -7.04 16.16 3.57
CA ASN A 347 -6.04 15.13 3.82
C ASN A 347 -5.18 15.51 5.03
N ILE A 348 -5.06 14.60 6.00
CA ILE A 348 -4.17 14.78 7.16
C ILE A 348 -2.85 14.00 7.03
N HIS A 349 -2.72 13.16 5.99
CA HIS A 349 -1.52 12.39 5.71
C HIS A 349 -0.54 13.23 4.90
N THR A 350 -0.02 14.27 5.54
CA THR A 350 0.90 15.25 4.96
C THR A 350 2.31 15.06 5.48
N ALA A 351 3.28 15.52 4.69
CA ALA A 351 4.69 15.44 5.00
C ALA A 351 5.43 16.69 4.51
N GLY A 352 6.62 16.89 5.06
CA GLY A 352 7.53 17.94 4.66
C GLY A 352 8.38 17.57 3.45
N ALA A 353 9.52 18.26 3.32
CA ALA A 353 10.47 18.02 2.24
C ALA A 353 11.10 16.62 2.30
N VAL A 354 11.68 16.21 1.17
CA VAL A 354 12.51 15.01 1.08
C VAL A 354 13.92 15.43 0.68
N ASP A 355 14.88 15.18 1.57
CA ASP A 355 16.30 15.37 1.27
C ASP A 355 16.89 14.08 0.72
N VAL A 356 17.68 14.18 -0.35
CA VAL A 356 18.26 13.03 -1.04
C VAL A 356 19.75 13.19 -1.19
N GLU A 357 20.49 12.17 -0.76
CA GLU A 357 21.93 12.04 -0.94
C GLU A 357 22.21 10.81 -1.82
N ALA A 358 22.88 11.03 -2.94
CA ALA A 358 23.37 9.98 -3.83
C ALA A 358 24.70 10.42 -4.44
N PRO A 359 25.61 9.49 -4.77
CA PRO A 359 26.88 9.85 -5.40
C PRO A 359 26.61 10.39 -6.82
N PRO A 360 27.25 11.49 -7.24
CA PRO A 360 27.02 12.04 -8.58
C PRO A 360 27.55 11.12 -9.69
N GLN A 361 28.57 10.31 -9.38
CA GLN A 361 29.23 9.42 -10.30
C GLN A 361 29.77 8.19 -9.56
N VAL A 362 29.70 7.03 -10.19
CA VAL A 362 30.34 5.79 -9.72
C VAL A 362 31.00 5.04 -10.87
N GLN A 363 32.00 4.24 -10.54
CA GLN A 363 32.59 3.30 -11.51
C GLN A 363 31.63 2.14 -11.74
N ALA A 364 31.60 1.61 -12.97
CA ALA A 364 30.87 0.38 -13.27
C ALA A 364 31.20 -0.72 -12.24
N PHE A 365 30.16 -1.48 -11.87
CA PHE A 365 30.21 -2.56 -10.87
C PHE A 365 30.49 -2.13 -9.42
N SER A 366 30.64 -0.84 -9.13
CA SER A 366 30.49 -0.31 -7.77
C SER A 366 29.00 -0.27 -7.40
N PRO A 367 28.62 -0.45 -6.12
CA PRO A 367 27.22 -0.35 -5.73
C PRO A 367 26.68 1.07 -5.97
N LEU A 368 25.47 1.16 -6.52
CA LEU A 368 24.68 2.38 -6.44
C LEU A 368 24.09 2.46 -5.04
N TRP A 369 24.01 3.64 -4.46
CA TRP A 369 23.36 3.83 -3.18
C TRP A 369 22.64 5.17 -3.13
N VAL A 370 21.62 5.23 -2.28
CA VAL A 370 20.86 6.44 -1.99
C VAL A 370 20.53 6.48 -0.51
N ARG A 371 20.50 7.69 0.04
CA ARG A 371 19.94 7.98 1.35
C ARG A 371 18.84 9.03 1.18
N ALA A 372 17.74 8.82 1.87
CA ALA A 372 16.61 9.72 1.88
C ALA A 372 16.29 10.10 3.32
N ARG A 373 16.04 11.39 3.57
CA ARG A 373 15.45 11.87 4.82
C ARG A 373 14.07 12.43 4.51
N PHE A 374 13.07 11.91 5.19
CA PHE A 374 11.68 12.33 5.02
C PHE A 374 11.30 13.21 6.21
N HIS A 375 10.89 14.45 5.94
CA HIS A 375 10.48 15.38 6.98
C HIS A 375 8.98 15.28 7.23
N ARG A 376 8.57 15.55 8.47
CA ARG A 376 7.21 15.91 8.86
C ARG A 376 6.98 17.40 8.62
N GLU A 377 5.73 17.85 8.71
CA GLU A 377 5.40 19.27 8.54
C GLU A 377 6.10 20.19 9.54
N ASP A 378 6.35 19.70 10.76
CA ASP A 378 7.07 20.45 11.81
C ASP A 378 8.60 20.48 11.59
N GLY A 379 9.09 19.86 10.52
CA GLY A 379 10.50 19.77 10.15
C GLY A 379 11.27 18.62 10.83
N SER A 380 10.67 17.91 11.79
CA SER A 380 11.26 16.70 12.36
C SER A 380 11.32 15.56 11.35
N LEU A 381 12.18 14.57 11.59
CA LEU A 381 12.36 13.44 10.68
C LEU A 381 11.46 12.27 11.07
N PHE A 382 10.93 11.58 10.06
CA PHE A 382 10.55 10.20 10.25
C PHE A 382 11.79 9.35 10.53
N HIS A 383 11.68 8.34 11.38
CA HIS A 383 12.81 7.49 11.74
C HIS A 383 12.44 6.02 11.99
N GLY A 384 13.40 5.12 11.78
CA GLY A 384 13.28 3.70 12.06
C GLY A 384 12.07 3.08 11.36
N THR A 385 11.20 2.44 12.14
CA THR A 385 10.04 1.68 11.63
C THR A 385 8.84 2.54 11.25
N GLU A 386 8.92 3.87 11.34
CA GLU A 386 7.79 4.77 11.03
C GLU A 386 7.39 4.75 9.56
N LEU A 387 8.32 4.41 8.67
CA LEU A 387 8.08 4.36 7.23
C LEU A 387 8.40 2.98 6.67
N TYR A 388 7.56 2.55 5.75
CA TYR A 388 7.91 1.61 4.71
C TYR A 388 8.34 2.42 3.49
N SER A 389 9.62 2.38 3.14
CA SER A 389 10.16 3.17 2.04
C SER A 389 11.01 2.34 1.09
N PHE A 390 11.03 2.76 -0.16
CA PHE A 390 11.78 2.09 -1.21
C PHE A 390 12.18 3.08 -2.32
N ALA A 391 13.25 2.73 -3.03
CA ALA A 391 13.74 3.45 -4.20
C ALA A 391 13.58 2.58 -5.44
N ILE A 392 13.29 3.23 -6.58
CA ILE A 392 13.45 2.63 -7.90
C ILE A 392 14.71 3.19 -8.51
N PHE A 393 15.67 2.32 -8.77
CA PHE A 393 16.82 2.61 -9.63
C PHE A 393 16.44 2.26 -11.07
N GLN A 394 16.27 3.27 -11.91
CA GLN A 394 16.02 3.11 -13.32
C GLN A 394 17.35 3.15 -14.08
N ALA A 395 17.63 2.07 -14.81
CA ALA A 395 18.76 1.96 -15.70
C ALA A 395 18.65 2.94 -16.88
N PRO A 396 19.76 3.26 -17.58
CA PRO A 396 19.76 4.24 -18.67
C PRO A 396 18.81 3.91 -19.84
N GLN A 397 18.44 2.64 -20.00
CA GLN A 397 17.48 2.16 -21.00
C GLN A 397 16.10 1.79 -20.41
N GLY A 398 15.81 2.20 -19.18
CA GLY A 398 14.48 2.15 -18.59
C GLY A 398 14.16 0.91 -17.73
N LEU A 399 15.05 -0.08 -17.61
CA LEU A 399 14.82 -1.20 -16.70
C LEU A 399 14.86 -0.74 -15.23
N ASN A 400 13.86 -1.14 -14.45
CA ASN A 400 13.68 -0.69 -13.07
C ASN A 400 14.15 -1.76 -12.07
N PHE A 401 14.80 -1.31 -11.00
CA PHE A 401 15.19 -2.14 -9.86
C PHE A 401 14.64 -1.52 -8.58
N VAL A 402 13.81 -2.27 -7.86
CA VAL A 402 13.19 -1.82 -6.62
C VAL A 402 14.06 -2.22 -5.43
N ILE A 403 14.43 -1.25 -4.60
CA ILE A 403 15.34 -1.43 -3.48
C ILE A 403 14.68 -0.87 -2.21
N PRO A 404 14.50 -1.68 -1.16
CA PRO A 404 13.99 -1.16 0.11
C PRO A 404 14.98 -0.15 0.69
N LEU A 405 14.45 0.88 1.34
CA LEU A 405 15.23 1.83 2.12
C LEU A 405 14.95 1.58 3.60
N THR A 406 15.99 1.39 4.40
CA THR A 406 15.88 1.10 5.83
C THR A 406 16.73 2.07 6.66
N ASP A 407 16.26 2.36 7.87
CA ASP A 407 16.94 3.16 8.91
C ASP A 407 17.32 2.21 10.07
N ASP A 408 18.28 1.32 9.79
CA ASP A 408 18.68 0.18 10.61
C ASP A 408 20.18 0.18 11.01
N GLY A 409 20.94 1.18 10.59
CA GLY A 409 22.37 1.34 10.78
C GLY A 409 23.22 0.31 10.02
N LEU A 410 22.68 -0.33 8.98
CA LEU A 410 23.38 -1.32 8.16
C LEU A 410 23.74 -0.79 6.77
N GLY A 411 24.79 -1.37 6.18
CA GLY A 411 25.19 -1.08 4.80
C GLY A 411 25.59 0.39 4.60
N PHE A 412 24.78 1.12 3.83
CA PHE A 412 25.01 2.55 3.55
C PHE A 412 24.30 3.47 4.52
N ASP A 413 23.51 2.94 5.45
CA ASP A 413 22.88 3.74 6.50
C ASP A 413 23.91 4.22 7.54
N PRO A 414 24.05 5.54 7.78
CA PRO A 414 24.98 6.09 8.77
C PRO A 414 24.68 5.66 10.22
N GLY A 415 23.44 5.33 10.58
CA GLY A 415 23.10 5.00 11.96
C GLY A 415 21.65 4.58 12.14
N ALA A 416 21.40 3.68 13.10
CA ALA A 416 20.05 3.17 13.32
C ALA A 416 19.13 4.19 14.01
N ASN A 417 17.92 4.35 13.48
CA ASN A 417 16.91 5.31 13.93
C ASN A 417 17.38 6.77 13.91
N ASP A 418 18.22 7.14 12.94
CA ASP A 418 18.72 8.51 12.79
C ASP A 418 17.93 9.35 11.76
N GLY A 419 16.94 8.74 11.12
CA GLY A 419 16.07 9.34 10.11
C GLY A 419 16.64 9.32 8.69
N ALA A 420 17.80 8.70 8.47
CA ALA A 420 18.37 8.47 7.13
C ALA A 420 18.03 7.07 6.62
N TYR A 421 17.01 6.97 5.78
CA TYR A 421 16.64 5.72 5.13
C TYR A 421 17.59 5.44 3.96
N ALA A 422 18.35 4.36 4.02
CA ALA A 422 19.36 4.03 3.03
C ALA A 422 19.06 2.72 2.28
N GLY A 423 19.47 2.67 1.01
CA GLY A 423 19.43 1.46 0.20
C GLY A 423 20.51 1.45 -0.85
N SER A 424 20.80 0.26 -1.38
CA SER A 424 21.81 0.10 -2.42
C SER A 424 21.49 -0.99 -3.43
N LEU A 425 21.94 -0.79 -4.66
CA LEU A 425 21.86 -1.75 -5.76
C LEU A 425 23.26 -2.25 -6.08
N ASN A 426 23.48 -3.56 -5.95
CA ASN A 426 24.70 -4.19 -6.42
C ASN A 426 24.68 -4.28 -7.95
N LEU A 427 25.49 -3.45 -8.61
CA LEU A 427 25.54 -3.38 -10.08
C LEU A 427 26.02 -4.68 -10.74
N GLU A 428 26.83 -5.51 -10.08
CA GLU A 428 27.26 -6.80 -10.66
C GLU A 428 26.07 -7.77 -10.80
N GLN A 429 25.19 -7.79 -9.79
CA GLN A 429 23.97 -8.59 -9.84
C GLN A 429 22.97 -8.01 -10.85
N ALA A 430 22.77 -6.69 -10.83
CA ALA A 430 21.90 -5.98 -11.78
C ALA A 430 22.35 -6.17 -13.23
N TYR A 431 23.66 -6.19 -13.49
CA TYR A 431 24.22 -6.35 -14.83
C TYR A 431 23.83 -7.67 -15.49
N ARG A 432 23.71 -8.77 -14.73
CA ARG A 432 23.25 -10.06 -15.26
C ARG A 432 21.81 -9.98 -15.79
N ILE A 433 20.97 -9.20 -15.11
CA ILE A 433 19.60 -8.94 -15.52
C ILE A 433 19.58 -8.01 -16.74
N LEU A 434 20.35 -6.92 -16.72
CA LEU A 434 20.47 -6.00 -17.87
C LEU A 434 20.90 -6.71 -19.15
N LEU A 435 21.90 -7.60 -19.07
CA LEU A 435 22.38 -8.39 -20.22
C LEU A 435 21.28 -9.27 -20.81
N LYS A 436 20.40 -9.84 -19.99
CA LYS A 436 19.27 -10.66 -20.45
C LYS A 436 18.31 -9.87 -21.35
N TYR A 437 18.25 -8.54 -21.21
CA TYR A 437 17.41 -7.64 -22.03
C TYR A 437 18.20 -6.79 -23.02
N GLY A 438 19.49 -7.10 -23.23
CA GLY A 438 20.34 -6.33 -24.14
C GLY A 438 20.54 -4.87 -23.71
N GLN A 439 20.39 -4.56 -22.42
CA GLN A 439 20.62 -3.23 -21.86
C GLN A 439 22.07 -3.08 -21.35
N THR A 440 22.52 -1.84 -21.14
CA THR A 440 23.87 -1.56 -20.63
C THR A 440 23.83 -1.00 -19.21
N VAL A 441 24.92 -1.19 -18.48
CA VAL A 441 25.09 -0.62 -17.13
C VAL A 441 25.60 0.83 -17.18
N TYR A 442 26.23 1.24 -18.28
CA TYR A 442 26.85 2.56 -18.43
C TYR A 442 25.83 3.65 -18.80
N GLY A 443 26.00 4.83 -18.20
CA GLY A 443 25.17 5.99 -18.46
C GLY A 443 24.46 6.51 -17.20
N MET A 444 23.45 7.34 -17.43
CA MET A 444 22.70 8.00 -16.37
C MET A 444 21.63 7.07 -15.79
N TRP A 445 21.79 6.72 -14.53
CA TRP A 445 20.76 6.06 -13.73
C TRP A 445 19.93 7.11 -13.02
N ARG A 446 18.62 6.88 -12.92
CA ARG A 446 17.68 7.76 -12.22
C ARG A 446 17.13 7.07 -10.98
N ILE A 447 16.86 7.85 -9.96
CA ILE A 447 16.36 7.34 -8.68
C ILE A 447 15.01 7.99 -8.38
N PHE A 448 14.02 7.14 -8.13
CA PHE A 448 12.67 7.54 -7.74
C PHE A 448 12.39 7.06 -6.33
N LEU A 449 11.98 7.95 -5.44
CA LEU A 449 11.78 7.63 -4.02
C LEU A 449 10.29 7.58 -3.66
N PHE A 450 9.94 6.63 -2.82
CA PHE A 450 8.60 6.42 -2.29
C PHE A 450 8.67 6.09 -0.81
N ALA A 451 7.74 6.62 -0.03
CA ALA A 451 7.56 6.28 1.37
C ALA A 451 6.08 6.25 1.74
N GLN A 452 5.69 5.19 2.43
CA GLN A 452 4.40 5.02 3.06
C GLN A 452 4.57 5.03 4.58
N ASP A 453 3.66 5.67 5.30
CA ASP A 453 3.60 5.56 6.75
C ASP A 453 3.21 4.14 7.18
N VAL A 454 3.60 3.74 8.38
CA VAL A 454 3.28 2.42 8.94
C VAL A 454 2.34 2.61 10.13
N ASN A 455 1.33 1.75 10.24
CA ASN A 455 0.50 1.71 11.44
C ASN A 455 1.34 1.18 12.62
N LEU A 456 1.71 2.08 13.53
CA LEU A 456 2.48 1.78 14.74
C LEU A 456 1.61 1.58 15.98
N THR A 457 0.30 1.39 15.80
CA THR A 457 -0.62 1.15 16.90
C THR A 457 -0.17 -0.06 17.72
N LYS A 458 -0.04 0.17 19.03
CA LYS A 458 0.44 -0.86 19.95
C LYS A 458 -0.62 -1.93 20.14
N PRO A 459 -0.23 -3.22 20.28
CA PRO A 459 -1.16 -4.27 20.68
C PRO A 459 -1.90 -3.90 21.98
N GLY A 460 -3.21 -4.11 22.01
CA GLY A 460 -4.07 -3.79 23.14
C GLY A 460 -4.59 -2.35 23.19
N THR A 461 -4.28 -1.51 22.19
CA THR A 461 -4.95 -0.23 21.99
C THR A 461 -6.45 -0.49 21.75
N PRO A 462 -7.37 0.28 22.37
CA PRO A 462 -8.80 0.14 22.13
C PRO A 462 -9.13 0.24 20.62
N PRO A 463 -10.03 -0.61 20.08
CA PRO A 463 -10.38 -0.64 18.65
C PRO A 463 -10.67 0.72 18.04
N GLU A 464 -11.43 1.55 18.75
CA GLU A 464 -11.89 2.86 18.26
C GLU A 464 -10.76 3.88 18.19
N ILE A 465 -9.72 3.72 19.02
CA ILE A 465 -8.50 4.53 18.97
C ILE A 465 -7.55 3.97 17.91
N ALA A 466 -7.42 2.64 17.83
CA ALA A 466 -6.58 1.97 16.83
C ALA A 466 -7.00 2.33 15.40
N ALA A 467 -8.30 2.29 15.12
CA ALA A 467 -8.84 2.57 13.80
C ALA A 467 -8.57 3.99 13.29
N GLN A 468 -8.30 4.96 14.17
CA GLN A 468 -7.92 6.33 13.79
C GLN A 468 -6.47 6.42 13.28
N HIS A 469 -5.64 5.43 13.57
CA HIS A 469 -4.26 5.36 13.14
C HIS A 469 -4.12 4.42 11.95
N ILE A 470 -4.37 4.96 10.77
CA ILE A 470 -4.27 4.20 9.51
C ILE A 470 -2.85 4.30 8.99
N GLY A 471 -2.25 3.17 8.62
CA GLY A 471 -0.98 3.14 7.90
C GLY A 471 -1.14 2.77 6.43
N GLY A 472 -0.08 2.92 5.65
CA GLY A 472 -0.04 2.56 4.23
C GLY A 472 -0.34 3.72 3.29
N PHE A 473 -0.38 4.95 3.79
CA PHE A 473 -0.54 6.13 2.96
C PHE A 473 0.81 6.70 2.54
N PHE A 474 0.88 7.13 1.28
CA PHE A 474 2.08 7.74 0.74
C PHE A 474 2.29 9.12 1.36
N VAL A 475 3.35 9.22 2.16
CA VAL A 475 3.86 10.49 2.69
C VAL A 475 4.87 11.12 1.74
N ALA A 476 5.48 10.34 0.84
CA ALA A 476 6.33 10.85 -0.22
C ALA A 476 6.22 9.98 -1.48
N SER A 477 6.22 10.60 -2.65
CA SER A 477 6.17 9.91 -3.95
C SER A 477 6.95 10.69 -5.02
N ALA A 478 7.49 9.96 -5.98
CA ALA A 478 8.05 10.52 -7.21
C ALA A 478 6.99 10.86 -8.27
N ILE A 479 5.73 10.54 -8.01
CA ILE A 479 4.60 10.73 -8.93
C ILE A 479 3.80 11.94 -8.49
N GLU A 480 3.54 12.84 -9.43
CA GLU A 480 2.58 13.93 -9.27
C GLU A 480 1.31 13.61 -10.07
N ILE A 481 0.15 13.64 -9.41
CA ILE A 481 -1.17 13.50 -10.03
C ILE A 481 -1.65 14.89 -10.44
N THR A 482 -2.18 15.00 -11.65
CA THR A 482 -2.79 16.24 -12.18
C THR A 482 -4.16 15.94 -12.81
N PHE A 483 -5.08 16.89 -12.69
CA PHE A 483 -6.39 16.86 -13.37
C PHE A 483 -6.38 17.58 -14.72
N ASP A 484 -5.27 18.21 -15.11
CA ASP A 484 -5.09 18.75 -16.45
C ASP A 484 -4.85 17.59 -17.45
N ASP A 485 -5.84 17.30 -18.27
CA ASP A 485 -5.83 16.19 -19.23
C ASP A 485 -4.83 16.38 -20.39
N THR A 486 -4.26 17.58 -20.51
CA THR A 486 -3.22 17.92 -21.49
C THR A 486 -1.81 17.61 -21.00
N LEU A 487 -1.64 17.37 -19.71
CA LEU A 487 -0.36 17.09 -19.05
C LEU A 487 -0.26 15.60 -18.69
N PRO A 488 0.86 14.92 -18.96
CA PRO A 488 1.09 13.59 -18.40
C PRO A 488 1.28 13.70 -16.88
N CYS A 489 0.91 12.67 -16.10
CA CYS A 489 1.34 12.59 -14.70
C CYS A 489 2.87 12.45 -14.68
N PRO A 490 3.62 13.46 -14.18
CA PRO A 490 5.07 13.39 -14.27
C PRO A 490 5.64 12.46 -13.21
N LEU A 491 6.52 11.57 -13.65
CA LEU A 491 7.44 10.84 -12.78
C LEU A 491 8.73 11.66 -12.67
N LYS A 492 9.02 12.20 -11.48
CA LYS A 492 10.16 13.08 -11.24
C LYS A 492 11.26 12.35 -10.49
N ALA A 493 12.42 12.18 -11.14
CA ALA A 493 13.59 11.62 -10.48
C ALA A 493 14.08 12.58 -9.38
N GLN A 494 14.25 12.07 -8.16
CA GLN A 494 14.78 12.85 -7.05
C GLN A 494 16.30 12.86 -7.01
N ALA A 495 16.95 11.88 -7.65
CA ALA A 495 18.40 11.87 -7.84
C ALA A 495 18.80 11.20 -9.14
N SER A 496 20.06 11.37 -9.53
CA SER A 496 20.66 10.70 -10.69
C SER A 496 22.12 10.38 -10.42
N ILE A 497 22.57 9.24 -10.92
CA ILE A 497 23.95 8.76 -10.76
C ILE A 497 24.51 8.47 -12.16
N MET A 498 25.68 9.01 -12.48
CA MET A 498 26.40 8.65 -13.70
C MET A 498 27.27 7.41 -13.46
N VAL A 499 27.03 6.32 -14.19
CA VAL A 499 27.90 5.14 -14.19
C VAL A 499 28.88 5.25 -15.36
N VAL A 500 30.17 5.27 -15.04
CA VAL A 500 31.27 5.38 -16.01
C VAL A 500 32.14 4.14 -16.13
#